data_AF-A0A357CVB5-F1
#
_entry.id   AF-A0A357CVB5-F1
#
_cell.length_a   1.000
_cell.length_b   1.000
_cell.length_c   1.000
_cell.angle_alpha   90.00
_cell.angle_beta   90.00
_cell.angle_gamma   90.00
#
_symmetry.space_group_name_H-M   'P 1'
#
loop_
_entity.id
_entity.type
_entity.pdbx_description
1 polymer ?
#
loop_
_entity_poly.entity_id
_entity_poly.type
_entity_poly.pdbx_seq_one_letter_code
_entity_poly.pdbx_strand_id
1 'polypeptide(L)'
;MFYNEEVRYFEIDQNNVIKIIKTDDTVVSFQLYDVGIFYEDMNTTITRQLIKGVLEDYNLEPPTTFPWWVSFLPYVIVIVIMVAVWWMFISRATKGSGTGGGLGGGLGGRMNSFSKARTKLGSDEKKKVYFSDVAGADEEKQELQEVVEFLKNPSKFSELGARIPKGVLLVGAPGTGKTLLAKAVAGESGVPFYSISGSDFVEMYVGVGASRVRDLFETAKKTAPCIIFIDEIDAV
;
A
#
# COMPACT_ATOMS: atom_id res chain seq x y z
N MET A 1 -24.28 -63.52 12.98
CA MET A 1 -23.52 -64.32 11.99
C MET A 1 -22.08 -64.46 12.44
N PHE A 2 -21.28 -63.39 12.48
CA PHE A 2 -19.92 -63.46 13.03
C PHE A 2 -19.88 -63.86 14.51
N TYR A 3 -20.66 -63.25 15.41
CA TYR A 3 -20.68 -63.66 16.83
C TYR A 3 -21.15 -65.10 17.10
N ASN A 4 -21.81 -65.75 16.12
CA ASN A 4 -22.31 -67.12 16.23
C ASN A 4 -21.33 -68.16 15.66
N GLU A 5 -20.13 -67.76 15.23
CA GLU A 5 -19.11 -68.66 14.64
C GLU A 5 -19.57 -69.37 13.34
N GLU A 6 -20.51 -68.79 12.60
CA GLU A 6 -21.08 -69.38 11.37
C GLU A 6 -20.36 -68.98 10.07
N VAL A 7 -19.26 -68.24 10.14
CA VAL A 7 -18.60 -67.64 8.96
C VAL A 7 -17.30 -68.35 8.64
N ARG A 8 -17.19 -68.87 7.41
CA ARG A 8 -16.02 -69.59 6.91
C ARG A 8 -15.06 -68.69 6.13
N TYR A 9 -15.61 -67.82 5.28
CA TYR A 9 -14.85 -66.88 4.45
C TYR A 9 -15.64 -65.59 4.26
N PHE A 10 -14.95 -64.45 4.20
CA PHE A 10 -15.58 -63.20 3.77
C PHE A 10 -14.65 -62.37 2.87
N GLU A 11 -15.26 -61.64 1.94
CA GLU A 11 -14.60 -60.74 1.01
C GLU A 11 -15.32 -59.39 1.05
N ILE A 12 -14.56 -58.29 1.08
CA ILE A 12 -15.09 -56.93 1.05
C ILE A 12 -14.60 -56.24 -0.23
N ASP A 13 -15.55 -55.83 -1.06
CA ASP A 13 -15.31 -55.09 -2.31
C ASP A 13 -15.19 -53.57 -2.06
N GLN A 14 -14.60 -52.84 -3.02
CA GLN A 14 -14.36 -51.39 -2.98
C GLN A 14 -15.65 -50.55 -2.85
N ASN A 15 -16.80 -51.15 -3.12
CA ASN A 15 -18.13 -50.55 -2.96
C ASN A 15 -18.75 -50.79 -1.56
N ASN A 16 -17.92 -51.16 -0.58
CA ASN A 16 -18.33 -51.51 0.79
C ASN A 16 -19.31 -52.70 0.83
N VAL A 17 -19.26 -53.63 -0.13
CA VAL A 17 -20.12 -54.82 -0.12
C VAL A 17 -19.36 -55.98 0.50
N ILE A 18 -19.86 -56.52 1.61
CA ILE A 18 -19.32 -57.74 2.22
C ILE A 18 -20.06 -58.97 1.71
N LYS A 19 -19.32 -59.92 1.14
CA LYS A 19 -19.80 -61.25 0.81
C LYS A 19 -19.30 -62.22 1.87
N ILE A 20 -20.22 -62.95 2.49
CA ILE A 20 -19.95 -63.89 3.57
C ILE A 20 -20.35 -65.28 3.09
N ILE A 21 -19.43 -66.23 3.18
CA ILE A 21 -19.67 -67.66 2.95
C ILE A 21 -19.77 -68.33 4.32
N LYS A 22 -20.91 -68.93 4.61
CA LYS A 22 -21.14 -69.66 5.87
C LYS A 22 -20.57 -71.08 5.82
N THR A 23 -20.44 -71.72 6.98
CA THR A 23 -20.01 -73.13 7.11
C THR A 23 -20.91 -74.12 6.36
N ASP A 24 -22.17 -73.75 6.11
CA ASP A 24 -23.16 -74.53 5.34
C ASP A 24 -23.14 -74.24 3.81
N ASP A 25 -22.05 -73.65 3.29
CA ASP A 25 -21.86 -73.23 1.89
C ASP A 25 -22.89 -72.19 1.35
N THR A 26 -23.72 -71.60 2.21
CA THR A 26 -24.62 -70.50 1.82
C THR A 26 -23.87 -69.17 1.70
N VAL A 27 -24.07 -68.45 0.59
CA VAL A 27 -23.48 -67.13 0.34
C VAL A 27 -24.48 -66.04 0.69
N VAL A 28 -24.07 -65.07 1.51
CA VAL A 28 -24.90 -63.91 1.88
C VAL A 28 -24.10 -62.63 1.63
N SER A 29 -24.70 -61.67 0.92
CA SER A 29 -24.08 -60.37 0.62
C SER A 29 -24.81 -59.24 1.33
N PHE A 30 -24.07 -58.35 2.00
CA PHE A 30 -24.59 -57.14 2.66
C PHE A 30 -23.80 -55.91 2.21
N GLN A 31 -24.47 -54.75 2.17
CA GLN A 31 -23.80 -53.46 1.96
C GLN A 31 -23.42 -52.87 3.32
N LEU A 32 -22.13 -52.67 3.54
CA LEU A 32 -21.57 -52.00 4.70
C LEU A 32 -21.69 -50.48 4.53
N TYR A 33 -21.89 -49.79 5.65
CA TYR A 33 -21.88 -48.33 5.70
C TYR A 33 -20.45 -47.79 5.51
N ASP A 34 -19.49 -48.36 6.23
CA ASP A 34 -18.07 -48.01 6.17
C ASP A 34 -17.22 -49.24 6.53
N VAL A 35 -16.20 -49.53 5.73
CA VAL A 35 -15.32 -50.70 5.91
C VAL A 35 -14.35 -50.48 7.08
N GLY A 36 -13.97 -49.24 7.36
CA GLY A 36 -13.10 -48.88 8.48
C GLY A 36 -13.79 -49.10 9.84
N ILE A 37 -15.03 -48.66 9.98
CA ILE A 37 -15.83 -48.90 11.21
C ILE A 37 -16.07 -50.40 11.42
N PHE A 38 -16.39 -51.12 10.34
CA PHE A 38 -16.54 -52.59 10.40
C PHE A 38 -15.25 -53.26 10.89
N TYR A 39 -14.10 -52.85 10.37
CA TYR A 39 -12.82 -53.40 10.79
C TYR A 39 -12.54 -53.09 12.26
N GLU A 40 -12.75 -51.87 12.73
CA GLU A 40 -12.50 -51.48 14.13
C GLU A 40 -13.34 -52.31 15.13
N ASP A 41 -14.63 -52.49 14.85
CA ASP A 41 -15.55 -53.24 15.71
C ASP A 41 -15.32 -54.77 15.65
N MET A 42 -15.10 -55.30 14.45
CA MET A 42 -15.08 -56.76 14.22
C MET A 42 -13.69 -57.39 14.29
N ASN A 43 -12.61 -56.60 14.26
CA ASN A 43 -11.23 -57.10 14.24
C ASN A 43 -10.94 -58.08 15.39
N THR A 44 -11.43 -57.80 16.60
CA THR A 44 -11.22 -58.69 17.77
C THR A 44 -11.92 -60.04 17.64
N THR A 45 -13.09 -60.07 16.99
CA THR A 45 -13.90 -61.29 16.80
C THR A 45 -13.38 -62.11 15.63
N ILE A 46 -13.03 -61.45 14.52
CA ILE A 46 -12.43 -62.05 13.32
C ILE A 46 -11.09 -62.71 13.68
N THR A 47 -10.21 -62.00 14.41
CA THR A 47 -8.92 -62.52 14.85
C THR A 47 -9.08 -63.76 15.75
N ARG A 48 -10.06 -63.75 16.67
CA ARG A 48 -10.34 -64.90 17.54
C ARG A 48 -10.82 -66.12 16.75
N GLN A 49 -11.61 -65.93 15.70
CA GLN A 49 -12.13 -67.01 14.86
C GLN A 49 -11.09 -67.56 13.89
N LEU A 50 -10.17 -66.72 13.41
CA LEU A 50 -9.01 -67.13 12.65
C LEU A 50 -8.08 -68.02 13.48
N ILE A 51 -7.80 -67.64 14.73
CA ILE A 51 -6.94 -68.43 15.65
C ILE A 51 -7.60 -69.77 16.03
N LYS A 52 -8.94 -69.80 16.15
CA LYS A 52 -9.70 -71.04 16.39
C LYS A 52 -9.86 -71.94 15.16
N GLY A 53 -9.43 -71.48 13.97
CA GLY A 53 -9.55 -72.23 12.72
C GLY A 53 -10.97 -72.34 12.16
N VAL A 54 -11.89 -71.48 12.64
CA VAL A 54 -13.28 -71.40 12.12
C VAL A 54 -13.32 -70.54 10.85
N LEU A 55 -12.47 -69.51 10.80
CA LEU A 55 -12.28 -68.66 9.64
C LEU A 55 -10.97 -69.08 8.95
N GLU A 56 -11.03 -69.46 7.67
CA GLU A 56 -9.86 -69.97 6.93
C GLU A 56 -9.02 -68.85 6.30
N ASP A 57 -9.66 -67.78 5.79
CA ASP A 57 -8.99 -66.63 5.15
C ASP A 57 -9.93 -65.41 5.03
N TYR A 58 -9.36 -64.22 4.76
CA TYR A 58 -10.13 -63.01 4.42
C TYR A 58 -9.37 -62.11 3.44
N ASN A 59 -10.08 -61.52 2.46
CA ASN A 59 -9.50 -60.57 1.50
C ASN A 59 -10.08 -59.17 1.70
N LEU A 60 -9.20 -58.20 1.96
CA LEU A 60 -9.53 -56.78 2.03
C LEU A 60 -8.80 -56.08 0.88
N GLU A 61 -9.52 -55.64 -0.14
CA GLU A 61 -8.92 -54.77 -1.15
C GLU A 61 -8.60 -53.42 -0.50
N PRO A 62 -7.35 -52.93 -0.58
CA PRO A 62 -6.98 -51.66 0.01
C PRO A 62 -7.78 -50.53 -0.68
N PRO A 63 -8.31 -49.56 0.08
CA PRO A 63 -9.00 -48.43 -0.51
C PRO A 63 -8.05 -47.69 -1.47
N THR A 64 -8.56 -47.30 -2.64
CA THR A 64 -7.81 -46.50 -3.61
C THR A 64 -7.38 -45.18 -2.96
N THR A 65 -6.14 -45.10 -2.52
CA THR A 65 -5.58 -43.89 -1.92
C THR A 65 -5.13 -42.95 -3.03
N PHE A 66 -5.61 -41.71 -3.00
CA PHE A 66 -5.07 -40.70 -3.90
C PHE A 66 -3.62 -40.40 -3.53
N PRO A 67 -2.71 -40.24 -4.53
CA PRO A 67 -1.35 -39.84 -4.25
C PRO A 67 -1.31 -38.52 -3.47
N TRP A 68 -0.50 -38.46 -2.42
CA TRP A 68 -0.37 -37.31 -1.52
C TRP A 68 -0.10 -35.97 -2.24
N TRP A 69 0.52 -36.01 -3.42
CA TRP A 69 0.83 -34.81 -4.21
C TRP A 69 -0.41 -34.17 -4.87
N VAL A 70 -1.46 -34.96 -5.13
CA VAL A 70 -2.72 -34.48 -5.73
C VAL A 70 -3.42 -33.51 -4.78
N SER A 71 -3.26 -33.70 -3.47
CA SER A 71 -3.76 -32.79 -2.44
C SER A 71 -3.17 -31.38 -2.51
N PHE A 72 -2.04 -31.18 -3.22
CA PHE A 72 -1.43 -29.86 -3.40
C PHE A 72 -1.91 -29.10 -4.64
N LEU A 73 -2.55 -29.76 -5.60
CA LEU A 73 -3.00 -29.13 -6.84
C LEU A 73 -3.88 -27.87 -6.61
N PRO A 74 -4.85 -27.87 -5.67
CA PRO A 74 -5.65 -26.67 -5.41
C PRO A 74 -4.81 -25.48 -4.93
N TYR A 75 -3.80 -25.73 -4.10
CA TYR A 75 -2.91 -24.69 -3.57
C TYR A 75 -1.98 -24.13 -4.65
N VAL A 76 -1.47 -25.00 -5.53
CA VAL A 76 -0.63 -24.58 -6.67
C VAL A 76 -1.41 -23.65 -7.61
N ILE A 77 -2.70 -23.95 -7.86
CA ILE A 77 -3.57 -23.09 -8.69
C ILE A 77 -3.71 -21.69 -8.07
N VAL A 78 -3.95 -21.59 -6.76
CA VAL A 78 -4.08 -20.30 -6.06
C VAL A 78 -2.77 -19.50 -6.11
N ILE A 79 -1.62 -20.14 -5.94
CA ILE A 79 -0.30 -19.49 -6.01
C ILE A 79 -0.05 -18.94 -7.42
N VAL A 80 -0.36 -19.72 -8.46
CA VAL A 80 -0.19 -19.29 -9.86
C VAL A 80 -1.08 -18.08 -10.18
N ILE A 81 -2.33 -18.05 -9.70
CA ILE A 81 -3.24 -16.91 -9.86
C ILE A 81 -2.68 -15.67 -9.14
N MET A 82 -2.20 -15.82 -7.90
CA MET A 82 -1.59 -14.72 -7.14
C MET A 82 -0.37 -14.14 -7.86
N VAL A 83 0.52 -14.99 -8.39
CA VAL A 83 1.70 -14.55 -9.15
C VAL A 83 1.29 -13.86 -10.45
N ALA A 84 0.28 -14.37 -11.16
CA ALA A 84 -0.22 -13.76 -12.39
C ALA A 84 -0.85 -12.37 -12.14
N VAL A 85 -1.65 -12.23 -11.08
CA VAL A 85 -2.22 -10.93 -10.67
C VAL A 85 -1.11 -9.97 -10.25
N TRP A 86 -0.15 -10.43 -9.47
CA TRP A 86 1.00 -9.63 -9.04
C TRP A 86 1.83 -9.14 -10.24
N TRP A 87 2.07 -10.02 -11.22
CA TRP A 87 2.76 -9.67 -12.45
C TRP A 87 1.95 -8.65 -13.27
N MET A 88 0.63 -8.82 -13.39
CA MET A 88 -0.26 -7.88 -14.08
C MET A 88 -0.24 -6.47 -13.44
N PHE A 89 -0.23 -6.37 -12.11
CA PHE A 89 -0.14 -5.08 -11.40
C PHE A 89 1.22 -4.39 -11.61
N ILE A 90 2.32 -5.15 -11.56
CA ILE A 90 3.67 -4.63 -11.79
C ILE A 90 3.83 -4.14 -13.23
N SER A 91 3.31 -4.88 -14.22
CA SER A 91 3.35 -4.48 -15.63
C SER A 91 2.52 -3.23 -15.95
N ARG A 92 1.55 -2.88 -15.11
CA ARG A 92 0.78 -1.63 -15.21
C ARG A 92 1.47 -0.47 -14.49
N ALA A 93 2.15 -0.72 -13.36
CA ALA A 93 2.88 0.30 -12.60
C ALA A 93 4.16 0.79 -13.29
N THR A 94 4.77 0.00 -14.17
CA THR A 94 6.01 0.35 -14.88
C THR A 94 5.84 1.24 -16.12
N LYS A 95 4.60 1.43 -16.62
CA LYS A 95 4.33 2.32 -17.77
C LYS A 95 3.95 3.76 -17.38
N GLY A 96 3.84 4.08 -16.08
CA GLY A 96 3.56 5.43 -15.57
C GLY A 96 4.72 5.99 -14.75
N SER A 97 5.51 6.89 -15.36
CA SER A 97 6.51 7.77 -14.74
C SER A 97 7.53 7.15 -13.76
N GLY A 98 8.70 6.83 -14.32
CA GLY A 98 10.04 6.84 -13.73
C GLY A 98 10.22 6.78 -12.22
N THR A 99 10.64 5.62 -11.71
CA THR A 99 11.91 5.46 -10.96
C THR A 99 12.19 3.96 -10.77
N GLY A 100 13.48 3.61 -10.75
CA GLY A 100 14.02 2.26 -10.96
C GLY A 100 13.50 1.16 -10.03
N GLY A 101 13.53 -0.06 -10.57
CA GLY A 101 13.04 -1.29 -9.97
C GLY A 101 13.81 -1.79 -8.76
N GLY A 102 13.13 -2.65 -7.99
CA GLY A 102 13.68 -3.39 -6.86
C GLY A 102 12.62 -3.62 -5.78
N LEU A 103 12.24 -4.90 -5.60
CA LEU A 103 11.73 -5.63 -4.41
C LEU A 103 11.12 -4.91 -3.17
N GLY A 104 10.58 -3.68 -3.25
CA GLY A 104 10.09 -2.93 -2.09
C GLY A 104 8.96 -1.93 -2.35
N GLY A 105 8.30 -2.01 -3.50
CA GLY A 105 7.33 -1.00 -3.98
C GLY A 105 5.92 -1.04 -3.39
N GLY A 106 5.72 -1.54 -2.16
CA GLY A 106 4.39 -1.62 -1.52
C GLY A 106 4.25 -0.87 -0.20
N LEU A 107 5.33 -0.73 0.58
CA LEU A 107 5.26 -0.14 1.93
C LEU A 107 6.35 0.91 2.22
N GLY A 108 7.50 0.86 1.54
CA GLY A 108 8.65 1.74 1.84
C GLY A 108 8.67 3.09 1.10
N GLY A 109 7.99 3.20 -0.04
CA GLY A 109 7.98 4.44 -0.85
C GLY A 109 7.16 5.58 -0.25
N ARG A 110 6.21 5.27 0.64
CA ARG A 110 5.35 6.29 1.28
C ARG A 110 6.02 7.00 2.46
N MET A 111 7.03 6.42 3.10
CA MET A 111 7.65 7.02 4.30
C MET A 111 8.75 8.04 3.96
N ASN A 112 9.39 7.93 2.79
CA ASN A 112 10.42 8.89 2.34
C ASN A 112 9.86 10.16 1.67
N SER A 113 8.53 10.31 1.60
CA SER A 113 7.87 11.50 1.03
C SER A 113 7.26 12.44 2.06
N PHE A 114 7.34 12.10 3.36
CA PHE A 114 6.90 12.98 4.45
C PHE A 114 7.92 14.07 4.83
N SER A 115 9.19 13.92 4.43
CA SER A 115 10.27 14.85 4.79
C SER A 115 10.66 15.83 3.69
N LYS A 116 10.25 15.61 2.44
CA LYS A 116 10.51 16.59 1.37
C LYS A 116 9.34 17.55 1.36
N ALA A 117 9.59 18.81 1.74
CA ALA A 117 8.61 19.87 1.60
C ALA A 117 7.96 19.76 0.21
N ARG A 118 6.63 19.54 0.17
CA ARG A 118 5.84 19.78 -1.05
C ARG A 118 5.76 21.29 -1.27
N THR A 119 6.91 21.95 -1.39
CA THR A 119 6.94 23.22 -2.08
C THR A 119 6.48 22.89 -3.48
N LYS A 120 5.36 23.48 -3.91
CA LYS A 120 5.00 23.49 -5.33
C LYS A 120 6.21 24.05 -6.05
N LEU A 121 7.04 23.17 -6.61
CA LEU A 121 8.17 23.52 -7.44
C LEU A 121 7.60 24.45 -8.50
N GLY A 122 8.15 25.67 -8.54
CA GLY A 122 7.64 26.79 -9.31
C GLY A 122 7.76 26.54 -10.82
N SER A 123 6.87 25.72 -11.34
CA SER A 123 6.56 25.59 -12.76
C SER A 123 5.05 25.45 -12.96
N ASP A 124 4.27 26.10 -12.10
CA ASP A 124 2.93 26.49 -12.50
C ASP A 124 3.12 27.74 -13.36
N GLU A 125 2.98 27.60 -14.68
CA GLU A 125 2.64 28.68 -15.62
C GLU A 125 1.26 29.30 -15.26
N LYS A 126 0.96 29.42 -13.97
CA LYS A 126 -0.24 30.05 -13.44
C LYS A 126 -0.06 31.54 -13.62
N LYS A 127 -0.82 32.07 -14.59
CA LYS A 127 -1.27 33.45 -14.74
C LYS A 127 -0.50 34.43 -13.84
N LYS A 128 0.58 34.99 -14.39
CA LYS A 128 1.35 36.05 -13.73
C LYS A 128 0.37 37.18 -13.34
N VAL A 129 0.42 37.58 -12.09
CA VAL A 129 -0.35 38.70 -11.54
C VAL A 129 0.59 39.90 -11.53
N TYR A 130 0.09 41.05 -11.96
CA TYR A 130 0.82 42.32 -12.01
C TYR A 130 0.17 43.38 -11.12
N PHE A 131 0.82 44.52 -10.92
CA PHE A 131 0.20 45.61 -10.14
C PHE A 131 -1.06 46.16 -10.80
N SER A 132 -1.19 46.01 -12.13
CA SER A 132 -2.42 46.33 -12.87
C SER A 132 -3.61 45.46 -12.47
N ASP A 133 -3.38 44.25 -11.95
CA ASP A 133 -4.44 43.32 -11.55
C ASP A 133 -4.92 43.55 -10.11
N VAL A 134 -4.24 44.42 -9.35
CA VAL A 134 -4.61 44.81 -8.00
C VAL A 134 -5.34 46.15 -8.08
N ALA A 135 -6.58 46.22 -7.61
CA ALA A 135 -7.32 47.48 -7.54
C ALA A 135 -7.03 48.23 -6.23
N GLY A 136 -6.82 49.55 -6.30
CA GLY A 136 -6.50 50.39 -5.14
C GLY A 136 -5.12 50.11 -4.54
N ALA A 137 -4.95 50.36 -3.24
CA ALA A 137 -3.70 50.20 -2.50
C ALA A 137 -2.52 50.96 -3.14
N ASP A 138 -2.78 52.20 -3.58
CA ASP A 138 -1.82 52.97 -4.37
C ASP A 138 -0.58 53.36 -3.56
N GLU A 139 -0.74 53.65 -2.26
CA GLU A 139 0.35 53.91 -1.33
C GLU A 139 1.21 52.66 -1.12
N GLU A 140 0.58 51.50 -0.86
CA GLU A 140 1.28 50.24 -0.64
C GLU A 140 1.99 49.73 -1.91
N LYS A 141 1.38 49.91 -3.08
CA LYS A 141 2.04 49.63 -4.36
C LYS A 141 3.27 50.49 -4.58
N GLN A 142 3.21 51.78 -4.21
CA GLN A 142 4.34 52.69 -4.33
C GLN A 142 5.50 52.25 -3.43
N GLU A 143 5.23 51.88 -2.18
CA GLU A 143 6.27 51.33 -1.29
C GLU A 143 6.85 50.01 -1.81
N LEU A 144 6.00 49.11 -2.31
CA LEU A 144 6.44 47.83 -2.86
C LEU A 144 7.17 47.97 -4.21
N GLN A 145 6.99 49.07 -4.92
CA GLN A 145 7.74 49.37 -6.14
C GLN A 145 9.25 49.44 -5.89
N GLU A 146 9.67 49.94 -4.71
CA GLU A 146 11.08 49.96 -4.31
C GLU A 146 11.64 48.54 -4.16
N VAL A 147 10.83 47.64 -3.58
CA VAL A 147 11.19 46.22 -3.44
C VAL A 147 11.30 45.56 -4.81
N VAL A 148 10.43 45.89 -5.75
CA VAL A 148 10.51 45.42 -7.15
C VAL A 148 11.80 45.90 -7.82
N GLU A 149 12.16 47.18 -7.70
CA GLU A 149 13.39 47.72 -8.30
C GLU A 149 14.63 47.03 -7.72
N PHE A 150 14.62 46.78 -6.40
CA PHE A 150 15.68 46.02 -5.74
C PHE A 150 15.82 44.60 -6.30
N LEU A 151 14.72 43.86 -6.42
CA LEU A 151 14.74 42.49 -6.93
C LEU A 151 15.21 42.41 -8.40
N LYS A 152 14.95 43.45 -9.20
CA LYS A 152 15.44 43.55 -10.58
C LYS A 152 16.93 43.89 -10.67
N ASN A 153 17.43 44.78 -9.81
CA ASN A 153 18.81 45.29 -9.89
C ASN A 153 19.53 45.28 -8.54
N PRO A 154 19.74 44.12 -7.91
CA PRO A 154 20.28 44.04 -6.54
C PRO A 154 21.71 44.63 -6.41
N SER A 155 22.53 44.55 -7.47
CA SER A 155 23.91 45.06 -7.47
C SER A 155 23.98 46.58 -7.26
N LYS A 156 23.08 47.34 -7.92
CA LYS A 156 23.01 48.81 -7.83
C LYS A 156 22.83 49.27 -6.37
N PHE A 157 21.98 48.58 -5.61
CA PHE A 157 21.72 48.89 -4.20
C PHE A 157 22.88 48.48 -3.29
N SER A 158 23.55 47.37 -3.59
CA SER A 158 24.73 46.93 -2.84
C SER A 158 25.92 47.87 -3.02
N GLU A 159 26.12 48.42 -4.23
CA GLU A 159 27.19 49.40 -4.53
C GLU A 159 26.98 50.74 -3.81
N LEU A 160 25.72 51.17 -3.66
CA LEU A 160 25.34 52.35 -2.89
C LEU A 160 25.46 52.17 -1.37
N GLY A 161 25.77 50.95 -0.89
CA GLY A 161 25.81 50.63 0.53
C GLY A 161 24.43 50.60 1.20
N ALA A 162 23.35 50.53 0.42
CA ALA A 162 21.99 50.49 0.95
C ALA A 162 21.73 49.14 1.63
N ARG A 163 21.17 49.19 2.85
CA ARG A 163 20.80 47.97 3.58
C ARG A 163 19.45 47.47 3.10
N ILE A 164 19.46 46.31 2.48
CA ILE A 164 18.26 45.70 1.89
C ILE A 164 17.31 45.23 3.02
N PRO A 165 16.02 45.60 2.97
CA PRO A 165 15.02 45.05 3.88
C PRO A 165 14.90 43.55 3.65
N LYS A 166 15.08 42.76 4.73
CA LYS A 166 15.07 41.29 4.64
C LYS A 166 13.67 40.68 4.58
N GLY A 167 12.65 41.47 4.89
CA GLY A 167 11.26 41.03 4.90
C GLY A 167 10.32 42.23 5.02
N VAL A 168 9.10 42.04 4.51
CA VAL A 168 8.00 43.01 4.56
C VAL A 168 6.82 42.30 5.20
N LEU A 169 6.16 42.95 6.17
CA LEU A 169 4.96 42.43 6.81
C LEU A 169 3.75 43.20 6.30
N LEU A 170 2.85 42.52 5.61
CA LEU A 170 1.58 43.10 5.16
C LEU A 170 0.51 42.85 6.22
N VAL A 171 -0.04 43.91 6.81
CA VAL A 171 -1.07 43.85 7.86
C VAL A 171 -2.37 44.45 7.36
N GLY A 172 -3.48 43.81 7.68
CA GLY A 172 -4.82 44.32 7.34
C GLY A 172 -5.89 43.25 7.53
N ALA A 173 -7.15 43.65 7.44
CA ALA A 173 -8.30 42.74 7.54
C ALA A 173 -8.22 41.59 6.50
N PRO A 174 -8.86 40.44 6.74
CA PRO A 174 -8.97 39.38 5.73
C PRO A 174 -9.66 39.93 4.47
N GLY A 175 -9.20 39.48 3.29
CA GLY A 175 -9.79 39.89 2.01
C GLY A 175 -9.28 41.21 1.40
N THR A 176 -8.34 41.92 2.04
CA THR A 176 -7.75 43.17 1.50
C THR A 176 -6.69 42.95 0.40
N GLY A 177 -6.56 41.74 -0.13
CA GLY A 177 -5.66 41.47 -1.25
C GLY A 177 -4.17 41.34 -0.90
N LYS A 178 -3.78 41.14 0.38
CA LYS A 178 -2.38 40.94 0.81
C LYS A 178 -1.64 39.87 -0.02
N THR A 179 -2.25 38.69 -0.16
CA THR A 179 -1.70 37.57 -0.96
C THR A 179 -1.66 37.90 -2.46
N LEU A 180 -2.59 38.72 -2.95
CA LEU A 180 -2.62 39.15 -4.35
C LEU A 180 -1.50 40.17 -4.63
N LEU A 181 -1.30 41.13 -3.71
CA LEU A 181 -0.25 42.13 -3.77
C LEU A 181 1.14 41.49 -3.74
N ALA A 182 1.37 40.52 -2.87
CA ALA A 182 2.63 39.77 -2.82
C ALA A 182 2.94 39.02 -4.14
N LYS A 183 1.91 38.44 -4.77
CA LYS A 183 2.04 37.80 -6.10
C LYS A 183 2.32 38.83 -7.18
N ALA A 184 1.71 40.01 -7.11
CA ALA A 184 1.96 41.10 -8.03
C ALA A 184 3.42 41.57 -7.97
N VAL A 185 4.00 41.74 -6.77
CA VAL A 185 5.43 42.08 -6.60
C VAL A 185 6.35 41.05 -7.28
N ALA A 186 6.04 39.76 -7.14
CA ALA A 186 6.80 38.70 -7.81
C ALA A 186 6.64 38.73 -9.34
N GLY A 187 5.43 38.99 -9.83
CA GLY A 187 5.14 39.12 -11.25
C GLY A 187 5.85 40.32 -11.88
N GLU A 188 5.85 41.46 -11.19
CA GLU A 188 6.54 42.68 -11.60
C GLU A 188 8.05 42.54 -11.63
N SER A 189 8.62 41.86 -10.62
CA SER A 189 10.07 41.61 -10.53
C SER A 189 10.54 40.44 -11.39
N GLY A 190 9.63 39.56 -11.83
CA GLY A 190 9.96 38.40 -12.65
C GLY A 190 10.74 37.31 -11.93
N VAL A 191 10.73 37.31 -10.59
CA VAL A 191 11.45 36.35 -9.76
C VAL A 191 10.57 35.17 -9.33
N PRO A 192 11.13 34.01 -8.96
CA PRO A 192 10.35 32.90 -8.42
C PRO A 192 9.58 33.29 -7.15
N PHE A 193 8.34 32.82 -7.05
CA PHE A 193 7.47 33.04 -5.89
C PHE A 193 7.20 31.72 -5.17
N TYR A 194 7.71 31.59 -3.95
CA TYR A 194 7.44 30.47 -3.05
C TYR A 194 6.40 30.89 -2.02
N SER A 195 5.38 30.07 -1.79
CA SER A 195 4.32 30.34 -0.81
C SER A 195 4.16 29.16 0.13
N ILE A 196 4.03 29.46 1.42
CA ILE A 196 3.74 28.52 2.51
C ILE A 196 2.73 29.16 3.47
N SER A 197 1.84 28.36 4.07
CA SER A 197 0.94 28.85 5.11
C SER A 197 1.59 28.73 6.48
N GLY A 198 1.40 29.71 7.36
CA GLY A 198 1.86 29.68 8.75
C GLY A 198 1.25 28.50 9.52
N SER A 199 0.01 28.17 9.21
CA SER A 199 -0.69 26.98 9.71
C SER A 199 0.03 25.67 9.37
N ASP A 200 0.77 25.60 8.26
CA ASP A 200 1.50 24.40 7.84
C ASP A 200 2.71 24.09 8.75
N PHE A 201 3.08 25.01 9.65
CA PHE A 201 4.14 24.81 10.63
C PHE A 201 3.64 24.17 11.93
N VAL A 202 2.33 24.21 12.20
CA VAL A 202 1.72 23.63 13.40
C VAL A 202 1.22 22.22 13.08
N GLU A 203 2.10 21.24 13.20
CA GLU A 203 1.78 19.82 12.96
C GLU A 203 1.81 18.98 14.24
N MET A 204 1.10 17.85 14.23
CA MET A 204 1.05 16.89 15.35
C MET A 204 2.41 16.26 15.68
N TYR A 205 3.39 16.36 14.77
CA TYR A 205 4.71 15.76 14.92
C TYR A 205 5.77 16.84 15.15
N VAL A 206 6.45 16.73 16.30
CA VAL A 206 7.52 17.66 16.71
C VAL A 206 8.63 17.68 15.67
N GLY A 207 9.01 18.89 15.22
CA GLY A 207 10.15 19.12 14.34
C GLY A 207 9.89 19.01 12.84
N VAL A 208 8.72 18.50 12.40
CA VAL A 208 8.39 18.39 10.97
C VAL A 208 8.20 19.78 10.34
N GLY A 209 7.48 20.69 11.02
CA GLY A 209 7.31 22.07 10.57
C GLY A 209 8.65 22.80 10.42
N ALA A 210 9.54 22.66 11.41
CA ALA A 210 10.87 23.29 11.40
C ALA A 210 11.76 22.78 10.25
N SER A 211 11.68 21.50 9.88
CA SER A 211 12.42 20.96 8.74
C SER A 211 11.96 21.59 7.43
N ARG A 212 10.65 21.76 7.22
CA ARG A 212 10.11 22.38 6.00
C ARG A 212 10.55 23.83 5.84
N VAL A 213 10.59 24.61 6.93
CA VAL A 213 11.13 25.98 6.90
C VAL A 213 12.57 25.96 6.39
N ARG A 214 13.42 25.09 6.96
CA ARG A 214 14.82 24.99 6.55
C ARG A 214 14.96 24.62 5.08
N ASP A 215 14.25 23.59 4.62
CA ASP A 215 14.28 23.13 3.23
C ASP A 215 13.78 24.20 2.24
N LEU A 216 12.74 24.95 2.63
CA LEU A 216 12.21 26.07 1.85
C LEU A 216 13.28 27.17 1.69
N PHE A 217 13.91 27.58 2.79
CA PHE A 217 14.96 28.60 2.75
C PHE A 217 16.22 28.12 2.02
N GLU A 218 16.59 26.84 2.12
CA GLU A 218 17.69 26.25 1.35
C GLU A 218 17.40 26.25 -0.16
N THR A 219 16.16 25.94 -0.55
CA THR A 219 15.73 25.97 -1.95
C THR A 219 15.72 27.40 -2.49
N ALA A 220 15.18 28.34 -1.73
CA ALA A 220 15.13 29.75 -2.07
C ALA A 220 16.52 30.36 -2.26
N LYS A 221 17.49 30.01 -1.41
CA LYS A 221 18.90 30.44 -1.55
C LYS A 221 19.53 29.99 -2.87
N LYS A 222 19.15 28.83 -3.41
CA LYS A 222 19.67 28.31 -4.69
C LYS A 222 19.07 29.03 -5.90
N THR A 223 17.88 29.60 -5.76
CA THR A 223 17.16 30.29 -6.84
C THR A 223 17.08 31.80 -6.61
N ALA A 224 17.98 32.38 -5.82
CA ALA A 224 17.99 33.81 -5.54
C ALA A 224 18.36 34.62 -6.81
N PRO A 225 17.74 35.80 -7.04
CA PRO A 225 16.71 36.47 -6.22
C PRO A 225 15.33 35.79 -6.33
N CYS A 226 14.61 35.69 -5.22
CA CYS A 226 13.26 35.11 -5.16
C CYS A 226 12.45 35.71 -4.00
N ILE A 227 11.13 35.47 -4.00
CA ILE A 227 10.22 35.89 -2.92
C ILE A 227 9.70 34.67 -2.19
N ILE A 228 9.76 34.70 -0.86
CA ILE A 228 9.09 33.74 0.02
C ILE A 228 7.93 34.47 0.69
N PHE A 229 6.71 33.98 0.46
CA PHE A 229 5.50 34.48 1.06
C PHE A 229 5.00 33.49 2.12
N ILE A 230 4.89 33.98 3.35
CA ILE A 230 4.32 33.24 4.48
C ILE A 230 2.96 33.87 4.78
N ASP A 231 1.89 33.15 4.45
CA ASP A 231 0.53 33.58 4.80
C ASP A 231 0.24 33.21 6.27
N GLU A 232 -0.69 33.89 6.93
CA GLU A 232 -1.14 33.56 8.31
C GLU A 232 0.03 33.33 9.30
N ILE A 233 1.04 34.21 9.27
CA ILE A 233 2.23 34.10 10.13
C ILE A 233 1.90 34.17 11.63
N ASP A 234 0.75 34.73 11.98
CA ASP A 234 0.22 34.80 13.34
C ASP A 234 -0.13 33.43 13.94
N ALA A 235 -0.20 32.38 13.11
CA ALA A 235 -0.37 31.01 13.57
C ALA A 235 0.89 30.40 14.24
N VAL A 236 2.04 31.06 14.21
CA VAL A 236 3.34 30.59 14.73
C VAL A 236 3.85 31.45 15.89
#